data_AF-A0A9W6B368-F1
#
_entry.id   AF-A0A9W6B368-F1
#
_cell.length_a   1.000
_cell.length_b   1.000
_cell.length_c   1.000
_cell.angle_alpha   90.00
_cell.angle_beta   90.00
_cell.angle_gamma   90.00
#
_symmetry.space_group_name_H-M   'P 1'
#
loop_
_entity.id
_entity.type
_entity.pdbx_description
1 polymer ?
#
loop_
_entity_poly.entity_id
_entity_poly.type
_entity_poly.pdbx_seq_one_letter_code
_entity_poly.pdbx_strand_id
1 'polypeptide(L)'
;MQTSSLNQIFVIAKHEIKFQIKSFIYWTTIFWPIIISITIIKFSGKHFHINQISNSQVKASLGLFIPFFIFMICISYVSIIANLVAQDKSNKISEMMMSIVSAKEQLLGKILAIYFLVLLHMLIYGILFFIYQKVSPSIILNLFLKNISIPFLFYIGLDILVSLFIILIMTAEISSFITDETQTAMAIIPVMILVTSGTVIAQFFNQPGIIDSGINFSRIFINIIFMIPPTGSFVEPILLTNGNFSYFEAYFNLIIQIVISLILLKPTIKHYQHGLLSSKHGNPYFLDMEESMKNKH
;
A
#
# COMPACT_ATOMS: atom_id res chain seq x y z
N MET A 1 -3.18 31.62 -18.09
CA MET A 1 -3.80 31.46 -16.76
C MET A 1 -3.00 30.42 -16.00
N GLN A 2 -2.13 30.83 -15.07
CA GLN A 2 -1.48 29.90 -14.13
C GLN A 2 -2.56 29.41 -13.15
N THR A 3 -3.06 28.21 -13.37
CA THR A 3 -3.82 27.51 -12.33
C THR A 3 -2.89 27.27 -11.15
N SER A 4 -3.40 27.46 -9.92
CA SER A 4 -2.67 27.11 -8.69
C SER A 4 -2.16 25.67 -8.79
N SER A 5 -0.95 25.39 -8.26
CA SER A 5 -0.34 24.04 -8.28
C SER A 5 -1.28 22.96 -7.73
N LEU A 6 -2.12 23.31 -6.75
CA LEU A 6 -3.17 22.43 -6.22
C LEU A 6 -4.24 22.06 -7.26
N ASN A 7 -4.65 23.00 -8.10
CA ASN A 7 -5.63 22.74 -9.15
C ASN A 7 -5.06 21.80 -10.21
N GLN A 8 -3.76 21.91 -10.51
CA GLN A 8 -3.09 21.01 -11.45
C GLN A 8 -3.06 19.58 -10.92
N ILE A 9 -2.68 19.39 -9.65
CA ILE A 9 -2.70 18.09 -8.96
C ILE A 9 -4.10 17.47 -9.02
N PHE A 10 -5.16 18.24 -8.74
CA PHE A 10 -6.53 17.72 -8.75
C PHE A 10 -7.02 17.35 -10.16
N VAL A 11 -6.65 18.14 -11.17
CA VAL A 11 -6.99 17.84 -12.57
C VAL A 11 -6.34 16.53 -13.02
N ILE A 12 -5.06 16.32 -12.68
CA ILE A 12 -4.35 15.06 -12.95
C ILE A 12 -5.02 13.92 -12.19
N ALA A 13 -5.29 14.10 -10.89
CA ALA A 13 -5.93 13.06 -10.09
C ALA A 13 -7.28 12.63 -10.68
N LYS A 14 -8.11 13.59 -11.09
CA LYS A 14 -9.40 13.32 -11.74
C LYS A 14 -9.26 12.57 -13.06
N HIS A 15 -8.26 12.93 -13.87
CA HIS A 15 -7.96 12.21 -15.11
C HIS A 15 -7.62 10.74 -14.84
N GLU A 16 -6.70 10.49 -13.91
CA GLU A 16 -6.23 9.15 -13.57
C GLU A 16 -7.33 8.29 -12.94
N ILE A 17 -8.16 8.86 -12.04
CA ILE A 17 -9.32 8.17 -11.49
C ILE A 17 -10.27 7.71 -12.59
N LYS A 18 -10.60 8.59 -13.54
CA LYS A 18 -11.52 8.27 -14.64
C LYS A 18 -10.93 7.21 -15.57
N PHE A 19 -9.62 7.24 -15.79
CA PHE A 19 -8.91 6.23 -16.56
C PHE A 19 -8.95 4.86 -15.86
N GLN A 20 -8.61 4.81 -14.57
CA GLN A 20 -8.54 3.56 -13.80
C GLN A 20 -9.92 2.93 -13.55
N ILE A 21 -10.97 3.71 -13.25
CA ILE A 21 -12.32 3.16 -13.05
C ILE A 21 -12.86 2.45 -14.30
N LYS A 22 -12.42 2.87 -15.49
CA LYS A 22 -12.77 2.21 -16.75
C LYS A 22 -11.91 0.99 -17.05
N SER A 23 -10.77 0.85 -16.38
CA SER A 23 -9.84 -0.25 -16.57
C SER A 23 -10.35 -1.52 -15.90
N PHE A 24 -10.24 -2.64 -16.61
CA PHE A 24 -10.54 -3.97 -16.05
C PHE A 24 -9.65 -4.29 -14.84
N ILE A 25 -8.41 -3.79 -14.83
CA ILE A 25 -7.41 -4.01 -13.78
C ILE A 25 -7.87 -3.47 -12.41
N TYR A 26 -8.58 -2.35 -12.40
CA TYR A 26 -9.11 -1.80 -11.16
C TYR A 26 -10.23 -2.67 -10.58
N TRP A 27 -11.12 -3.19 -11.43
CA TRP A 27 -12.19 -4.05 -10.97
C TRP A 27 -11.69 -5.42 -10.51
N THR A 28 -10.67 -5.99 -11.16
CA THR A 28 -10.03 -7.22 -10.65
C THR A 28 -9.37 -6.99 -9.30
N THR A 29 -8.77 -5.82 -9.08
CA THR A 29 -8.23 -5.39 -7.78
C THR A 29 -9.31 -5.38 -6.68
N ILE A 30 -10.54 -4.96 -7.00
CA ILE A 30 -11.64 -4.99 -6.05
C ILE A 30 -12.16 -6.42 -5.82
N PHE A 31 -12.25 -7.24 -6.86
CA PHE A 31 -12.93 -8.53 -6.77
C PHE A 31 -12.03 -9.69 -6.33
N TRP A 32 -10.72 -9.64 -6.55
CA TRP A 32 -9.84 -10.78 -6.21
C TRP A 32 -9.90 -11.21 -4.74
N PRO A 33 -10.02 -10.32 -3.73
CA PRO A 33 -10.10 -10.76 -2.33
C PRO A 33 -11.43 -11.43 -2.00
N ILE A 34 -12.50 -10.94 -2.63
CA ILE A 34 -13.85 -11.49 -2.50
C ILE A 34 -13.89 -12.89 -3.11
N ILE A 35 -13.29 -13.07 -4.29
CA ILE A 35 -13.22 -14.37 -4.97
C ILE A 35 -12.45 -15.39 -4.11
N ILE A 36 -11.30 -15.00 -3.55
CA ILE A 36 -10.52 -15.87 -2.64
C ILE A 36 -11.36 -16.24 -1.42
N SER A 37 -12.02 -15.26 -0.78
CA SER A 37 -12.84 -15.48 0.41
C SER A 37 -14.00 -16.44 0.15
N ILE A 38 -14.72 -16.27 -0.96
CA ILE A 38 -15.82 -17.17 -1.35
C ILE A 38 -15.30 -18.58 -1.60
N THR A 39 -14.14 -18.71 -2.23
CA THR A 39 -13.52 -20.02 -2.53
C THR A 39 -13.13 -20.74 -1.24
N ILE A 40 -12.53 -20.02 -0.28
CA ILE A 40 -12.21 -20.56 1.05
C ILE A 40 -13.48 -21.03 1.76
N ILE A 41 -14.55 -20.23 1.77
CA ILE A 41 -15.82 -20.59 2.43
C ILE A 41 -16.45 -21.85 1.81
N LYS A 42 -16.41 -21.97 0.48
CA LYS A 42 -16.96 -23.13 -0.23
C LYS A 42 -16.12 -24.40 -0.02
N PHE A 43 -14.78 -24.26 0.01
CA PHE A 43 -13.87 -25.39 0.13
C PHE A 43 -13.67 -25.84 1.59
N SER A 44 -13.76 -24.93 2.56
CA SER A 44 -13.64 -25.19 4.00
C SER A 44 -14.89 -25.87 4.60
N GLY A 45 -15.60 -26.68 3.82
CA GLY A 45 -16.96 -27.17 4.08
C GLY A 45 -17.25 -27.51 5.55
N LYS A 46 -18.38 -26.97 6.06
CA LYS A 46 -19.22 -27.46 7.17
C LYS A 46 -18.58 -27.97 8.49
N HIS A 47 -17.30 -27.73 8.75
CA HIS A 47 -16.62 -28.22 9.98
C HIS A 47 -16.25 -27.13 11.00
N PHE A 48 -16.67 -25.88 10.80
CA PHE A 48 -16.57 -24.87 11.86
C PHE A 48 -17.77 -25.01 12.81
N HIS A 49 -17.56 -25.60 13.98
CA HIS A 49 -18.52 -25.52 15.07
C HIS A 49 -18.56 -24.08 15.60
N ILE A 50 -19.39 -23.23 14.98
CA ILE A 50 -19.52 -21.80 15.26
C ILE A 50 -19.92 -21.51 16.73
N ASN A 51 -20.48 -22.50 17.42
CA ASN A 51 -21.08 -22.33 18.74
C ASN A 51 -20.07 -22.32 19.90
N GLN A 52 -18.76 -22.51 19.65
CA GLN A 52 -17.72 -22.55 20.71
C GLN A 52 -16.48 -21.69 20.42
N ILE A 53 -16.60 -20.65 19.60
CA ILE A 53 -15.46 -19.75 19.33
C ILE A 53 -15.22 -18.86 20.56
N SER A 54 -14.05 -19.00 21.19
CA SER A 54 -13.62 -18.16 22.31
C SER A 54 -13.13 -16.79 21.84
N ASN A 55 -13.18 -15.78 22.72
CA ASN A 55 -12.68 -14.43 22.38
C ASN A 55 -11.20 -14.41 21.98
N SER A 56 -10.37 -15.31 22.53
CA SER A 56 -8.96 -15.45 22.14
C SER A 56 -8.80 -15.94 20.71
N GLN A 57 -9.64 -16.89 20.26
CA GLN A 57 -9.64 -17.37 18.88
C GLN A 57 -10.10 -16.28 17.89
N VAL A 58 -11.08 -15.45 18.27
CA VAL A 58 -11.49 -14.29 17.44
C VAL A 58 -10.35 -13.29 17.30
N LYS A 59 -9.65 -12.97 18.41
CA LYS A 59 -8.47 -12.07 18.38
C LYS A 59 -7.35 -12.62 17.52
N ALA A 60 -7.03 -13.91 17.65
CA ALA A 60 -6.03 -14.56 16.79
C ALA A 60 -6.43 -14.50 15.31
N SER A 61 -7.71 -14.70 14.99
CA SER A 61 -8.20 -14.59 13.61
C SER A 61 -8.14 -13.15 13.07
N LEU A 62 -8.46 -12.15 13.90
CA LEU A 62 -8.26 -10.73 13.58
C LEU A 62 -6.79 -10.42 13.26
N GLY A 63 -5.87 -10.94 14.07
CA GLY A 63 -4.43 -10.79 13.87
C GLY A 63 -3.92 -11.43 12.57
N LEU A 64 -4.59 -12.45 12.03
CA LEU A 64 -4.25 -12.99 10.70
C LEU A 64 -4.87 -12.15 9.58
N PHE A 65 -6.12 -11.75 9.77
CA PHE A 65 -6.92 -11.12 8.73
C PHE A 65 -6.45 -9.70 8.42
N ILE A 66 -6.15 -8.88 9.43
CA ILE A 66 -5.85 -7.46 9.23
C ILE A 66 -4.57 -7.23 8.41
N PRO A 67 -3.40 -7.81 8.75
CA PRO A 67 -2.19 -7.66 7.93
C PRO A 67 -2.37 -8.19 6.51
N PHE A 68 -3.07 -9.33 6.38
CA PHE A 68 -3.37 -9.89 5.07
C PHE A 68 -4.26 -8.95 4.25
N PHE A 69 -5.22 -8.28 4.88
CA PHE A 69 -6.07 -7.30 4.24
C PHE A 69 -5.27 -6.06 3.78
N ILE A 70 -4.37 -5.53 4.63
CA ILE A 70 -3.47 -4.42 4.27
C ILE A 70 -2.56 -4.83 3.09
N PHE A 71 -2.00 -6.05 3.14
CA PHE A 71 -1.20 -6.65 2.07
C PHE A 71 -1.92 -6.67 0.74
N MET A 72 -3.17 -7.14 0.72
CA MET A 72 -3.96 -7.25 -0.49
C MET A 72 -4.20 -5.88 -1.15
N ILE A 73 -4.51 -4.87 -0.34
CA ILE A 73 -4.65 -3.49 -0.80
C ILE A 73 -3.31 -3.01 -1.37
N CYS A 74 -2.23 -3.13 -0.60
CA CYS A 74 -0.92 -2.63 -0.99
C CYS A 74 -0.46 -3.20 -2.35
N ILE A 75 -0.41 -4.52 -2.49
CA ILE A 75 0.03 -5.19 -3.74
C ILE A 75 -0.76 -4.71 -4.96
N SER A 76 -2.07 -4.55 -4.81
CA SER A 76 -2.91 -4.17 -5.93
C SER A 76 -2.56 -2.77 -6.44
N TYR A 77 -2.32 -1.84 -5.51
CA TYR A 77 -1.97 -0.46 -5.86
C TYR A 77 -0.50 -0.25 -6.23
N VAL A 78 0.43 -1.11 -5.79
CA VAL A 78 1.81 -1.17 -6.34
C VAL A 78 1.74 -1.37 -7.85
N SER A 79 0.93 -2.34 -8.30
CA SER A 79 0.83 -2.63 -9.73
C SER A 79 0.20 -1.48 -10.52
N ILE A 80 -0.80 -0.78 -9.95
CA ILE A 80 -1.45 0.36 -10.60
C ILE A 80 -0.47 1.55 -10.73
N ILE A 81 0.20 1.97 -9.65
CA ILE A 81 1.13 3.12 -9.73
C ILE A 81 2.31 2.83 -10.64
N ALA A 82 2.82 1.61 -10.64
CA ALA A 82 3.95 1.24 -11.46
C ALA A 82 3.66 1.39 -12.95
N ASN A 83 2.49 0.90 -13.37
CA ASN A 83 2.02 1.06 -14.74
C ASN A 83 1.75 2.54 -15.06
N LEU A 84 1.13 3.29 -14.15
CA LEU A 84 0.87 4.72 -14.33
C LEU A 84 2.16 5.55 -14.54
N VAL A 85 3.25 5.20 -13.85
CA VAL A 85 4.54 5.89 -13.95
C VAL A 85 5.32 5.42 -15.19
N ALA A 86 5.31 4.11 -15.49
CA ALA A 86 5.97 3.59 -16.69
C ALA A 86 5.33 4.11 -17.99
N GLN A 87 3.99 4.19 -18.02
CA GLN A 87 3.22 4.72 -19.15
C GLN A 87 3.45 6.19 -19.43
N ASP A 88 3.97 6.96 -18.47
CA ASP A 88 4.18 8.39 -18.68
C ASP A 88 5.24 8.70 -19.73
N LYS A 89 6.12 7.73 -20.03
CA LYS A 89 7.21 7.90 -21.00
C LYS A 89 6.80 7.63 -22.44
N SER A 90 5.77 6.83 -22.63
CA SER A 90 5.30 6.30 -23.93
C SER A 90 3.98 6.93 -24.38
N ASN A 91 3.20 7.50 -23.45
CA ASN A 91 1.87 7.98 -23.73
C ASN A 91 1.87 9.43 -24.21
N LYS A 92 1.29 9.67 -25.39
CA LYS A 92 1.11 11.02 -25.99
C LYS A 92 0.40 12.00 -25.05
N ILE A 93 -0.53 11.51 -24.23
CA ILE A 93 -1.24 12.37 -23.25
C ILE A 93 -0.27 12.82 -22.15
N SER A 94 0.65 11.94 -21.71
CA SER A 94 1.66 12.28 -20.72
C SER A 94 2.70 13.26 -21.28
N GLU A 95 3.14 13.08 -22.53
CA GLU A 95 4.03 14.04 -23.20
C GLU A 95 3.43 15.45 -23.23
N MET A 96 2.13 15.54 -23.56
CA MET A 96 1.39 16.79 -23.52
C MET A 96 1.32 17.34 -22.08
N MET A 97 1.03 16.50 -21.09
CA MET A 97 0.99 16.93 -19.68
C MET A 97 2.34 17.45 -19.18
N MET A 98 3.47 16.85 -19.61
CA MET A 98 4.81 17.30 -19.23
C MET A 98 5.14 18.71 -19.76
N SER A 99 4.51 19.12 -20.86
CA SER A 99 4.66 20.47 -21.40
C SER A 99 3.87 21.54 -20.63
N ILE A 100 2.93 21.12 -19.76
CA ILE A 100 1.97 22.01 -19.10
C ILE A 100 2.13 21.99 -17.57
N VAL A 101 2.60 20.88 -17.00
CA VAL A 101 2.65 20.62 -15.56
C VAL A 101 4.00 20.03 -15.18
N SER A 102 4.55 20.43 -14.03
CA SER A 102 5.81 19.89 -13.52
C SER A 102 5.69 18.44 -13.04
N ALA A 103 6.81 17.71 -13.11
CA ALA A 103 6.92 16.30 -12.69
C ALA A 103 6.44 16.06 -11.25
N LYS A 104 6.68 17.01 -10.35
CA LYS A 104 6.18 16.97 -8.96
C LYS A 104 4.65 16.87 -8.91
N GLU A 105 3.96 17.79 -9.58
CA GLU A 105 2.49 17.86 -9.60
C GLU A 105 1.88 16.64 -10.30
N GLN A 106 2.53 16.12 -11.35
CA GLN A 106 2.14 14.88 -12.00
C GLN A 106 2.20 13.68 -11.05
N LEU A 107 3.33 13.48 -10.38
CA LEU A 107 3.49 12.38 -9.44
C LEU A 107 2.52 12.50 -8.25
N LEU A 108 2.41 13.69 -7.65
CA LEU A 108 1.48 13.93 -6.55
C LEU A 108 0.01 13.75 -6.99
N GLY A 109 -0.34 14.14 -8.21
CA GLY A 109 -1.65 13.90 -8.80
C GLY A 109 -1.98 12.42 -8.94
N LYS A 110 -1.02 11.59 -9.36
CA LYS A 110 -1.18 10.13 -9.46
C LYS A 110 -1.31 9.47 -8.09
N ILE A 111 -0.48 9.87 -7.11
CA ILE A 111 -0.60 9.38 -5.74
C ILE A 111 -1.97 9.75 -5.16
N LEU A 112 -2.42 11.00 -5.35
CA LEU A 112 -3.73 11.45 -4.89
C LEU A 112 -4.87 10.69 -5.57
N ALA A 113 -4.76 10.39 -6.86
CA ALA A 113 -5.72 9.56 -7.59
C ALA A 113 -5.90 8.19 -6.93
N ILE A 114 -4.78 7.55 -6.56
CA ILE A 114 -4.80 6.24 -5.90
C ILE A 114 -5.46 6.32 -4.53
N TYR A 115 -5.22 7.37 -3.74
CA TYR A 115 -5.94 7.57 -2.48
C TYR A 115 -7.46 7.61 -2.68
N PHE A 116 -7.94 8.35 -3.70
CA PHE A 116 -9.37 8.37 -4.00
C PHE A 116 -9.89 7.00 -4.46
N LEU A 117 -9.12 6.25 -5.25
CA LEU A 117 -9.47 4.89 -5.68
C LEU A 117 -9.56 3.92 -4.50
N VAL A 118 -8.63 4.01 -3.54
CA VAL A 118 -8.64 3.23 -2.30
C VAL A 118 -9.83 3.61 -1.43
N LEU A 119 -10.13 4.90 -1.28
CA LEU A 119 -11.31 5.35 -0.53
C LEU A 119 -12.60 4.79 -1.15
N LEU A 120 -12.71 4.78 -2.48
CA LEU A 120 -13.84 4.18 -3.18
C LEU A 120 -13.89 2.65 -2.98
N HIS A 121 -12.73 1.98 -3.03
CA HIS A 121 -12.59 0.55 -2.75
C HIS A 121 -13.07 0.21 -1.33
N MET A 122 -12.63 0.97 -0.33
CA MET A 122 -13.04 0.80 1.07
C MET A 122 -14.54 1.05 1.26
N LEU A 123 -15.11 2.04 0.56
CA LEU A 123 -16.55 2.31 0.57
C LEU A 123 -17.33 1.13 0.00
N ILE A 124 -16.90 0.58 -1.15
CA ILE A 124 -17.53 -0.61 -1.76
C ILE A 124 -17.50 -1.79 -0.78
N TYR A 125 -16.37 -2.04 -0.13
CA TYR A 125 -16.25 -3.11 0.85
C TYR A 125 -17.13 -2.89 2.08
N GLY A 126 -17.22 -1.66 2.57
CA GLY A 126 -18.14 -1.30 3.66
C GLY A 126 -19.61 -1.57 3.30
N ILE A 127 -20.05 -1.20 2.10
CA ILE A 127 -21.40 -1.47 1.61
C ILE A 127 -21.65 -2.97 1.47
N LEU A 128 -20.73 -3.71 0.84
CA LEU A 128 -20.84 -5.16 0.67
C LEU A 128 -20.92 -5.89 2.03
N PHE A 129 -20.10 -5.47 2.98
CA PHE A 129 -20.12 -6.00 4.34
C PHE A 129 -21.46 -5.71 5.04
N PHE A 130 -21.99 -4.49 4.91
CA PHE A 130 -23.29 -4.12 5.48
C PHE A 130 -24.44 -4.93 4.89
N ILE A 131 -24.47 -5.11 3.56
CA ILE A 131 -25.47 -5.93 2.87
C ILE A 131 -25.35 -7.38 3.31
N TYR A 132 -24.14 -7.93 3.37
CA TYR A 132 -23.89 -9.31 3.80
C TYR A 132 -24.42 -9.56 5.21
N GLN A 133 -24.15 -8.66 6.15
CA GLN A 133 -24.63 -8.80 7.52
C GLN A 133 -26.16 -8.73 7.64
N LYS A 134 -26.84 -8.00 6.75
CA LYS A 134 -28.31 -7.94 6.69
C LYS A 134 -28.93 -9.20 6.10
N VAL A 135 -28.32 -9.77 5.06
CA VAL A 135 -28.83 -10.94 4.35
C VAL A 135 -28.53 -12.24 5.10
N SER A 136 -27.36 -12.34 5.74
CA SER A 136 -26.92 -13.51 6.48
C SER A 136 -26.31 -13.09 7.81
N PRO A 137 -27.14 -12.83 8.85
CA PRO A 137 -26.62 -12.45 10.16
C PRO A 137 -25.83 -13.61 10.74
N SER A 138 -24.51 -13.47 10.77
CA SER A 138 -23.62 -14.52 11.27
C SER A 138 -23.14 -14.19 12.68
N ILE A 139 -23.20 -15.20 13.56
CA ILE A 139 -22.72 -15.11 14.96
C ILE A 139 -21.24 -14.72 14.98
N ILE A 140 -20.48 -15.24 14.02
CA ILE A 140 -19.05 -14.93 13.83
C ILE A 140 -18.87 -13.43 13.62
N LEU A 141 -19.57 -12.81 12.65
CA LEU A 141 -19.39 -11.37 12.39
C LEU A 141 -19.73 -10.51 13.60
N ASN A 142 -20.77 -10.88 14.36
CA ASN A 142 -21.11 -10.19 15.61
C ASN A 142 -20.01 -10.32 16.67
N LEU A 143 -19.39 -11.49 16.80
CA LEU A 143 -18.24 -11.70 17.69
C LEU A 143 -17.01 -10.91 17.22
N PHE A 144 -16.75 -10.83 15.92
CA PHE A 144 -15.70 -10.00 15.34
C PHE A 144 -15.93 -8.51 15.66
N LEU A 145 -17.12 -7.99 15.37
CA LEU A 145 -17.49 -6.60 15.65
C LEU A 145 -17.39 -6.24 17.14
N LYS A 146 -17.68 -7.19 18.04
CA LYS A 146 -17.55 -6.98 19.49
C LYS A 146 -16.10 -6.90 19.97
N ASN A 147 -15.17 -7.60 19.28
CA ASN A 147 -13.76 -7.62 19.64
C ASN A 147 -12.94 -6.48 18.99
N ILE A 148 -13.53 -5.76 18.03
CA ILE A 148 -12.93 -4.60 17.40
C ILE A 148 -13.35 -3.33 18.17
N SER A 149 -12.38 -2.62 18.74
CA SER A 149 -12.63 -1.33 19.38
C SER A 149 -12.64 -0.19 18.35
N ILE A 150 -13.39 0.90 18.64
CA ILE A 150 -13.42 2.09 17.76
C ILE A 150 -12.03 2.71 17.59
N PRO A 151 -11.19 2.87 18.65
CA PRO A 151 -9.82 3.35 18.48
C PRO A 151 -8.97 2.48 17.56
N PHE A 152 -9.18 1.16 17.61
CA PHE A 152 -8.48 0.22 16.74
C PHE A 152 -8.86 0.39 15.26
N LEU A 153 -10.15 0.57 14.95
CA LEU A 153 -10.60 0.87 13.58
C LEU A 153 -9.99 2.16 13.03
N PHE A 154 -9.95 3.21 13.85
CA PHE A 154 -9.36 4.48 13.45
C PHE A 154 -7.85 4.33 13.19
N TYR A 155 -7.15 3.59 14.05
CA TYR A 155 -5.74 3.27 13.86
C TYR A 155 -5.51 2.49 12.55
N ILE A 156 -6.24 1.40 12.28
CA ILE A 156 -6.10 0.62 11.03
C ILE A 156 -6.35 1.50 9.81
N GLY A 157 -7.34 2.38 9.86
CA GLY A 157 -7.62 3.30 8.75
C GLY A 157 -6.43 4.22 8.45
N LEU A 158 -5.82 4.81 9.48
CA LEU A 158 -4.61 5.62 9.32
C LEU A 158 -3.41 4.80 8.84
N ASP A 159 -3.23 3.62 9.41
CA ASP A 159 -2.14 2.71 9.09
C ASP A 159 -2.19 2.25 7.62
N ILE A 160 -3.38 1.95 7.09
CA ILE A 160 -3.58 1.67 5.65
C ILE A 160 -3.17 2.88 4.79
N LEU A 161 -3.50 4.10 5.20
CA LEU A 161 -3.15 5.30 4.43
C LEU A 161 -1.64 5.57 4.44
N VAL A 162 -0.98 5.36 5.58
CA VAL A 162 0.47 5.56 5.75
C VAL A 162 1.26 4.47 5.02
N SER A 163 0.88 3.21 5.18
CA SER A 163 1.48 2.09 4.45
C SER A 163 1.37 2.30 2.94
N LEU A 164 0.17 2.63 2.44
CA LEU A 164 -0.01 2.97 1.04
C LEU A 164 0.89 4.13 0.60
N PHE A 165 1.03 5.19 1.41
CA PHE A 165 1.84 6.33 1.02
C PHE A 165 3.28 5.92 0.71
N ILE A 166 3.90 5.18 1.63
CA ILE A 166 5.30 4.80 1.50
C ILE A 166 5.50 3.78 0.39
N ILE A 167 4.57 2.82 0.19
CA ILE A 167 4.70 1.85 -0.91
C ILE A 167 4.59 2.56 -2.26
N LEU A 168 3.71 3.56 -2.38
CA LEU A 168 3.50 4.30 -3.62
C LEU A 168 4.75 5.09 -3.99
N ILE A 169 5.41 5.71 -2.99
CA ILE A 169 6.67 6.43 -3.17
C ILE A 169 7.78 5.47 -3.62
N MET A 170 7.96 4.36 -2.91
CA MET A 170 8.99 3.35 -3.25
C MET A 170 8.76 2.74 -4.64
N THR A 171 7.50 2.46 -4.97
CA THR A 171 7.14 1.93 -6.29
C THR A 171 7.38 2.96 -7.39
N ALA A 172 6.95 4.22 -7.18
CA ALA A 172 7.17 5.28 -8.14
C ALA A 172 8.67 5.56 -8.37
N GLU A 173 9.50 5.42 -7.33
CA GLU A 173 10.94 5.51 -7.45
C GLU A 173 11.49 4.42 -8.38
N ILE A 174 11.18 3.16 -8.12
CA ILE A 174 11.62 2.05 -8.99
C ILE A 174 11.06 2.21 -10.41
N SER A 175 9.78 2.57 -10.54
CA SER A 175 9.13 2.73 -11.82
C SER A 175 9.65 3.90 -12.64
N SER A 176 10.23 4.92 -12.00
CA SER A 176 10.89 6.02 -12.69
C SER A 176 12.06 5.56 -13.58
N PHE A 177 12.64 4.39 -13.31
CA PHE A 177 13.75 3.83 -14.09
C PHE A 177 13.30 2.86 -15.20
N ILE A 178 12.03 2.47 -15.22
CA ILE A 178 11.50 1.52 -16.22
C ILE A 178 11.36 2.24 -17.55
N THR A 179 11.98 1.70 -18.61
CA THR A 179 11.87 2.25 -19.97
C THR A 179 10.79 1.57 -20.80
N ASP A 180 10.50 0.29 -20.50
CA ASP A 180 9.55 -0.54 -21.22
C ASP A 180 8.46 -1.03 -20.25
N GLU A 181 7.21 -0.71 -20.56
CA GLU A 181 6.05 -1.11 -19.77
C GLU A 181 5.93 -2.62 -19.60
N THR A 182 6.39 -3.41 -20.57
CA THR A 182 6.33 -4.88 -20.52
C THR A 182 7.16 -5.47 -19.37
N GLN A 183 8.18 -4.73 -18.91
CA GLN A 183 9.05 -5.14 -17.81
C GLN A 183 8.55 -4.69 -16.44
N THR A 184 7.44 -3.93 -16.38
CA THR A 184 6.94 -3.32 -15.14
C THR A 184 6.64 -4.33 -14.05
N ALA A 185 6.01 -5.46 -14.42
CA ALA A 185 5.66 -6.51 -13.47
C ALA A 185 6.89 -7.14 -12.78
N MET A 186 8.01 -7.26 -13.51
CA MET A 186 9.26 -7.80 -12.96
C MET A 186 10.04 -6.75 -12.16
N ALA A 187 9.99 -5.48 -12.60
CA ALA A 187 10.72 -4.39 -11.95
C ALA A 187 10.23 -4.11 -10.52
N ILE A 188 8.93 -4.27 -10.24
CA ILE A 188 8.35 -3.98 -8.92
C ILE A 188 8.47 -5.12 -7.90
N ILE A 189 9.03 -6.28 -8.28
CA ILE A 189 9.22 -7.43 -7.39
C ILE A 189 9.90 -7.05 -6.06
N PRO A 190 10.94 -6.19 -6.01
CA PRO A 190 11.54 -5.79 -4.74
C PRO A 190 10.55 -5.15 -3.76
N VAL A 191 9.65 -4.30 -4.24
CA VAL A 191 8.59 -3.69 -3.40
C VAL A 191 7.60 -4.74 -2.93
N MET A 192 7.25 -5.67 -3.83
CA MET A 192 6.33 -6.77 -3.53
C MET A 192 6.91 -7.70 -2.45
N ILE A 193 8.22 -7.98 -2.50
CA ILE A 193 8.93 -8.73 -1.45
C ILE A 193 8.85 -7.98 -0.12
N LEU A 194 9.05 -6.66 -0.10
CA LEU A 194 8.95 -5.87 1.13
C LEU A 194 7.53 -5.97 1.75
N VAL A 195 6.49 -5.76 0.94
CA VAL A 195 5.08 -5.89 1.39
C VAL A 195 4.77 -7.31 1.88
N THR A 196 5.24 -8.33 1.16
CA THR A 196 5.08 -9.73 1.55
C THR A 196 5.82 -10.04 2.86
N SER A 197 7.06 -9.57 2.99
CA SER A 197 7.88 -9.80 4.18
C SER A 197 7.24 -9.19 5.43
N GLY A 198 6.71 -7.97 5.35
CA GLY A 198 5.98 -7.35 6.46
C GLY A 198 4.79 -8.19 6.91
N THR A 199 4.05 -8.77 5.96
CA THR A 199 2.89 -9.62 6.24
C THR A 199 3.28 -10.96 6.86
N VAL A 200 4.34 -11.60 6.36
CA VAL A 200 4.85 -12.87 6.92
C VAL A 200 5.38 -12.65 8.34
N ILE A 201 6.11 -11.55 8.57
CA ILE A 201 6.57 -11.14 9.90
C ILE A 201 5.36 -10.95 10.81
N ALA A 202 4.35 -10.22 10.36
CA ALA A 202 3.13 -10.00 11.13
C ALA A 202 2.50 -11.35 11.55
N GLN A 203 2.32 -12.28 10.62
CA GLN A 203 1.78 -13.60 10.92
C GLN A 203 2.61 -14.39 11.94
N PHE A 204 3.94 -14.27 11.89
CA PHE A 204 4.83 -14.87 12.89
C PHE A 204 4.58 -14.30 14.29
N PHE A 205 4.32 -13.01 14.42
CA PHE A 205 4.00 -12.34 15.69
C PHE A 205 2.55 -12.49 16.15
N ASN A 206 1.70 -13.17 15.38
CA ASN A 206 0.33 -13.47 15.77
C ASN A 206 0.19 -14.68 16.71
N GLN A 207 1.26 -15.05 17.42
CA GLN A 207 1.24 -16.10 18.41
C GLN A 207 1.34 -15.51 19.83
N PRO A 208 0.42 -15.85 20.74
CA PRO A 208 0.45 -15.33 22.11
C PRO A 208 1.71 -15.82 22.84
N GLY A 209 2.46 -14.89 23.45
CA GLY A 209 3.60 -15.18 24.33
C GLY A 209 5.00 -15.01 23.72
N ILE A 210 5.13 -14.62 22.44
CA ILE A 210 6.46 -14.35 21.84
C ILE A 210 7.03 -12.99 22.29
N ILE A 211 6.16 -12.02 22.58
CA ILE A 211 6.55 -10.69 23.04
C ILE A 211 5.79 -10.39 24.33
N ASP A 212 6.45 -10.44 25.48
CA ASP A 212 5.85 -9.97 26.73
C ASP A 212 5.65 -8.44 26.70
N SER A 213 4.55 -7.97 27.31
CA SER A 213 4.16 -6.55 27.43
C SER A 213 5.07 -5.71 28.34
N GLY A 214 6.22 -6.25 28.76
CA GLY A 214 7.23 -5.57 29.58
C GLY A 214 8.23 -4.73 28.76
N ILE A 215 9.18 -4.07 29.43
CA ILE A 215 10.31 -3.37 28.78
C ILE A 215 11.50 -4.33 28.75
N ASN A 216 11.46 -5.31 27.83
CA ASN A 216 12.58 -6.22 27.60
C ASN A 216 13.48 -5.68 26.49
N PHE A 217 14.79 -5.93 26.56
CA PHE A 217 15.76 -5.53 25.53
C PHE A 217 15.34 -6.03 24.14
N SER A 218 14.81 -7.26 24.04
CA SER A 218 14.25 -7.81 22.80
C SER A 218 13.12 -6.96 22.20
N ARG A 219 12.28 -6.32 23.03
CA ARG A 219 11.15 -5.47 22.58
C ARG A 219 11.63 -4.18 21.94
N ILE A 220 12.64 -3.53 22.51
CA ILE A 220 13.21 -2.28 21.93
C ILE A 220 13.81 -2.57 20.55
N PHE A 221 14.54 -3.67 20.41
CA PHE A 221 15.10 -4.09 19.12
C PHE A 221 14.02 -4.43 18.09
N ILE A 222 12.99 -5.16 18.51
CA ILE A 222 11.84 -5.50 17.66
C ILE A 222 11.12 -4.23 17.19
N ASN A 223 10.90 -3.26 18.08
CA ASN A 223 10.23 -2.00 17.74
C ASN A 223 11.03 -1.17 16.73
N ILE A 224 12.36 -1.17 16.86
CA ILE A 224 13.25 -0.44 15.94
C ILE A 224 13.33 -1.14 14.57
N ILE A 225 13.34 -2.48 14.54
CA ILE A 225 13.39 -3.24 13.28
C ILE A 225 12.05 -3.14 12.54
N PHE A 226 10.93 -3.16 13.25
CA PHE A 226 9.60 -2.96 12.68
C PHE A 226 9.25 -1.48 12.52
N MET A 227 10.17 -0.55 12.75
CA MET A 227 10.02 0.85 12.31
C MET A 227 10.40 1.05 10.84
N ILE A 228 10.96 0.03 10.17
CA ILE A 228 11.33 0.10 8.74
C ILE A 228 10.04 0.14 7.90
N PRO A 229 9.78 1.22 7.16
CA PRO A 229 8.56 1.29 6.36
C PRO A 229 8.65 0.41 5.09
N PRO A 230 7.54 -0.16 4.60
CA PRO A 230 6.21 -0.24 5.23
C PRO A 230 6.06 -1.40 6.24
N THR A 231 7.11 -2.18 6.52
CA THR A 231 6.99 -3.44 7.29
C THR A 231 6.32 -3.26 8.64
N GLY A 232 6.56 -2.14 9.33
CA GLY A 232 5.90 -1.78 10.59
C GLY A 232 4.38 -1.75 10.54
N SER A 233 3.84 -1.11 9.51
CA SER A 233 2.40 -0.99 9.31
C SER A 233 1.70 -2.34 9.25
N PHE A 234 2.36 -3.37 8.70
CA PHE A 234 1.77 -4.72 8.66
C PHE A 234 1.76 -5.41 10.03
N VAL A 235 2.76 -5.15 10.87
CA VAL A 235 3.00 -5.88 12.12
C VAL A 235 2.22 -5.28 13.30
N GLU A 236 2.20 -3.95 13.41
CA GLU A 236 1.62 -3.24 14.56
C GLU A 236 0.14 -3.55 14.85
N PRO A 237 -0.78 -3.69 13.86
CA PRO A 237 -2.17 -4.03 14.15
C PRO A 237 -2.33 -5.34 14.93
N ILE A 238 -1.43 -6.30 14.71
CA ILE A 238 -1.41 -7.57 15.45
C ILE A 238 -0.92 -7.33 16.88
N LEU A 239 0.17 -6.57 17.03
CA LEU A 239 0.73 -6.26 18.35
C LEU A 239 -0.29 -5.52 19.23
N LEU A 240 -1.12 -4.65 18.64
CA LEU A 240 -2.26 -4.02 19.31
C LEU A 240 -3.36 -5.02 19.67
N THR A 241 -3.71 -5.94 18.77
CA THR A 241 -4.76 -6.95 19.02
C THR A 241 -4.38 -7.91 20.14
N ASN A 242 -3.09 -8.26 20.23
CA ASN A 242 -2.53 -9.14 21.24
C ASN A 242 -2.20 -8.42 22.57
N GLY A 243 -2.32 -7.09 22.62
CA GLY A 243 -2.04 -6.29 23.82
C GLY A 243 -0.54 -6.12 24.14
N ASN A 244 0.33 -6.38 23.17
CA ASN A 244 1.78 -6.20 23.31
C ASN A 244 2.22 -4.75 23.04
N PHE A 245 1.37 -3.98 22.34
CA PHE A 245 1.58 -2.56 22.04
C PHE A 245 0.49 -1.70 22.65
N SER A 246 0.88 -0.51 23.10
CA SER A 246 -0.07 0.55 23.42
C SER A 246 -0.43 1.35 22.16
N TYR A 247 -1.62 1.95 22.16
CA TYR A 247 -2.02 2.87 21.09
C TYR A 247 -1.07 4.06 20.95
N PHE A 248 -0.50 4.55 22.06
CA PHE A 248 0.47 5.65 22.03
C PHE A 248 1.71 5.30 21.21
N GLU A 249 2.29 4.12 21.45
CA GLU A 249 3.45 3.63 20.71
C GLU A 249 3.13 3.43 19.22
N ALA A 250 1.93 2.93 18.91
CA ALA A 250 1.50 2.71 17.53
C ALA A 250 1.34 4.04 16.76
N TYR A 251 0.69 5.05 17.37
CA TYR A 251 0.60 6.37 16.74
C TYR A 251 1.96 7.05 16.59
N PHE A 252 2.85 6.88 17.57
CA PHE A 252 4.22 7.39 17.48
C PHE A 252 4.97 6.76 16.31
N ASN A 253 4.81 5.44 16.09
CA ASN A 253 5.43 4.77 14.95
C ASN A 253 4.86 5.25 13.61
N LEU A 254 3.54 5.42 13.51
CA LEU A 254 2.91 6.01 12.31
C LEU A 254 3.49 7.38 11.97
N ILE A 255 3.74 8.24 12.96
CA ILE A 255 4.37 9.54 12.74
C ILE A 255 5.78 9.39 12.18
N ILE A 256 6.58 8.47 12.73
CA ILE A 256 7.94 8.20 12.23
C ILE A 256 7.89 7.71 10.78
N GLN A 257 6.98 6.78 10.45
CA GLN A 257 6.81 6.28 9.09
C GLN A 257 6.39 7.40 8.11
N ILE A 258 5.50 8.29 8.54
CA ILE A 258 5.14 9.49 7.76
C ILE A 258 6.38 10.36 7.53
N VAL A 259 7.16 10.66 8.56
CA VAL A 259 8.38 11.47 8.42
C VAL A 259 9.36 10.84 7.42
N ILE A 260 9.60 9.53 7.53
CA ILE A 260 10.46 8.80 6.58
C ILE A 260 9.90 8.87 5.16
N SER A 261 8.59 8.69 4.97
CA SER A 261 7.95 8.78 3.66
C SER A 261 8.11 10.18 3.02
N LEU A 262 8.01 11.25 3.82
CA LEU A 262 8.21 12.62 3.35
C LEU A 262 9.67 12.89 2.97
N ILE A 263 10.62 12.26 3.67
CA ILE A 263 12.05 12.32 3.32
C ILE A 263 12.29 11.61 1.99
N LEU A 264 11.73 10.41 1.80
CA LEU A 264 11.85 9.62 0.56
C LEU A 264 11.18 10.29 -0.64
N LEU A 265 10.08 11.02 -0.45
CA LEU A 265 9.38 11.69 -1.54
C LEU A 265 10.25 12.68 -2.32
N LYS A 266 11.19 13.37 -1.66
CA LYS A 266 12.07 14.36 -2.28
C LYS A 266 12.97 13.75 -3.38
N PRO A 267 13.80 12.72 -3.10
CA PRO A 267 14.57 12.06 -4.15
C PRO A 267 13.68 11.37 -5.18
N THR A 268 12.54 10.78 -4.78
CA THR A 268 11.60 10.16 -5.73
C THR A 268 11.10 11.15 -6.78
N ILE A 269 10.71 12.37 -6.39
CA ILE A 269 10.30 13.41 -7.35
C ILE A 269 11.44 13.74 -8.32
N LYS A 270 12.66 13.85 -7.82
CA LYS A 270 13.85 14.11 -8.65
C LYS A 270 14.08 12.96 -9.63
N HIS A 271 14.05 11.71 -9.19
CA HIS A 271 14.23 10.55 -10.05
C HIS A 271 13.10 10.40 -11.09
N TYR A 272 11.85 10.64 -10.68
CA TYR A 272 10.70 10.70 -11.58
C TYR A 272 10.90 11.76 -12.68
N GLN A 273 11.32 12.97 -12.32
CA GLN A 273 11.62 14.03 -13.29
C GLN A 273 12.72 13.60 -14.29
N HIS A 274 13.82 13.00 -13.82
CA HIS A 274 14.87 12.51 -14.72
C HIS A 274 14.38 11.36 -15.60
N GLY A 275 13.58 10.45 -15.06
CA GLY A 275 13.01 9.33 -15.80
C GLY A 275 12.13 9.77 -16.96
N LEU A 276 11.38 10.86 -16.79
CA LEU A 276 10.56 11.46 -17.83
C LEU A 276 11.39 12.13 -18.95
N LEU A 277 12.55 12.71 -18.62
CA LEU A 277 13.42 13.41 -19.58
C LEU A 277 14.37 12.45 -20.31
N SER A 278 14.78 11.37 -19.64
CA SER A 278 15.71 10.37 -20.16
C SER A 278 15.14 9.50 -21.27
N SER A 279 13.83 9.51 -21.55
CA SER A 279 13.31 8.84 -22.75
C SER A 279 13.67 9.58 -24.05
N LYS A 280 14.16 10.83 -23.98
CA LYS A 280 14.59 11.60 -25.15
C LYS A 280 16.08 11.51 -25.48
N HIS A 281 16.95 11.25 -24.50
CA HIS A 281 18.38 11.05 -24.69
C HIS A 281 18.81 9.85 -23.86
N GLY A 282 19.61 8.95 -24.47
CA GLY A 282 20.04 7.68 -23.89
C GLY A 282 20.49 7.81 -22.43
N ASN A 283 20.26 6.74 -21.67
CA ASN A 283 20.48 6.64 -20.23
C ASN A 283 21.73 7.44 -19.78
N PRO A 284 21.59 8.41 -18.85
CA PRO A 284 22.64 9.37 -18.51
C PRO A 284 23.92 8.71 -18.01
N TYR A 285 23.84 7.54 -17.36
CA TYR A 285 25.04 6.80 -16.96
C TYR A 285 25.83 6.24 -18.15
N PHE A 286 25.16 5.91 -19.25
CA PHE A 286 25.83 5.49 -20.48
C PHE A 286 26.46 6.66 -21.21
N LEU A 287 25.85 7.85 -21.18
CA LEU A 287 26.45 9.07 -21.72
C LEU A 287 27.70 9.47 -20.93
N ASP A 288 27.63 9.46 -19.59
CA ASP A 288 28.79 9.72 -18.73
C ASP A 288 29.88 8.65 -18.88
N MET A 289 29.51 7.37 -19.06
CA MET A 289 30.48 6.31 -19.37
C MET A 289 31.11 6.51 -20.75
N GLU A 290 30.33 6.83 -21.77
CA GLU A 290 30.79 7.00 -23.13
C GLU A 290 31.70 8.24 -23.26
N GLU A 291 31.39 9.32 -22.56
CA GLU A 291 32.22 10.52 -22.48
C GLU A 291 33.51 10.27 -21.68
N SER A 292 33.43 9.50 -20.58
CA SER A 292 34.60 9.04 -19.84
C SER A 292 35.47 8.06 -20.64
N MET A 293 34.90 7.33 -21.60
CA MET A 293 35.64 6.43 -22.49
C MET A 293 36.26 7.18 -23.67
N LYS A 294 35.61 8.23 -24.19
CA LYS A 294 36.16 9.11 -25.24
C LYS A 294 37.32 9.98 -24.76
N ASN A 295 37.31 10.42 -23.49
CA ASN A 295 38.39 11.22 -22.91
C ASN A 295 39.63 10.41 -22.49
N LYS A 296 39.68 9.10 -22.78
CA LYS A 296 40.82 8.22 -22.50
C LYS A 296 41.70 7.90 -23.72
N HIS A 297 41.50 8.58 -24.85
CA HIS A 297 42.33 8.46 -26.05
C HIS A 297 42.95 9.80 -26.44
#